data_AF-L0R5Q5-F1
#
_entry.id   AF-L0R5Q5-F1
#
_cell.length_a   1.000
_cell.length_b   1.000
_cell.length_c   1.000
_cell.angle_alpha   90.00
_cell.angle_beta   90.00
_cell.angle_gamma   90.00
#
_symmetry.space_group_name_H-M   'P 1'
#
loop_
_entity.id
_entity.type
_entity.pdbx_description
1 polymer ?
#
loop_
_entity_poly.entity_id
_entity_poly.type
_entity_poly.pdbx_seq_one_letter_code
_entity_poly.pdbx_strand_id
1 'polypeptide(L)'
;MAGKRAELRKQTPFSRWNDFLKWKAESGDEVALQVLRSKKAPIERKVQQEFAKANPSASNWKLKQNQIRVDSSLVWKDKRKLISIAKMLQLQAEEAKRSNDTNKRSLDKITWRVDSSGNVLYSLKSGGMVKDNGDKIFFSINDSTAKIVAEKLAKRMFGKKTVIKGNVISRQCSSKISLRQNPNLRI
;
A
#
# COMPACT_ATOMS: atom_id res chain seq x y z
N MET A 1 4.18 -3.96 34.89
CA MET A 1 3.29 -4.49 33.83
C MET A 1 3.42 -6.01 33.56
N ALA A 2 4.40 -6.73 34.12
CA ALA A 2 4.53 -8.19 33.93
C ALA A 2 3.60 -9.03 34.84
N GLY A 3 3.33 -8.57 36.08
CA GLY A 3 2.50 -9.30 37.06
C GLY A 3 1.05 -9.53 36.62
N LYS A 4 0.34 -8.49 36.15
CA LYS A 4 -1.05 -8.58 35.65
C LYS A 4 -1.22 -9.61 34.51
N ARG A 5 -0.19 -9.81 33.67
CA ARG A 5 -0.22 -10.81 32.58
C ARG A 5 -0.01 -12.23 33.09
N ALA A 6 0.74 -12.43 34.17
CA ALA A 6 0.93 -13.74 34.78
C ALA A 6 -0.34 -14.22 35.51
N GLU A 7 -1.07 -13.29 36.12
CA GLU A 7 -2.35 -13.56 36.78
C GLU A 7 -3.46 -13.96 35.80
N LEU A 8 -3.56 -13.27 34.65
CA LEU A 8 -4.50 -13.63 33.59
C LEU A 8 -4.20 -15.01 32.96
N ARG A 9 -2.93 -15.44 32.95
CA ARG A 9 -2.53 -16.79 32.50
C ARG A 9 -2.98 -17.90 33.44
N LYS A 10 -3.15 -17.62 34.75
CA LYS A 10 -3.73 -18.61 35.68
C LYS A 10 -5.21 -18.86 35.40
N GLN A 11 -5.92 -17.87 34.87
CA GLN A 11 -7.35 -17.96 34.58
C GLN A 11 -7.65 -18.52 33.18
N THR A 12 -6.68 -18.51 32.26
CA THR A 12 -6.86 -19.00 30.89
C THR A 12 -5.65 -19.85 30.47
N PRO A 13 -5.77 -21.19 30.49
CA PRO A 13 -4.63 -22.09 30.24
C PRO A 13 -4.18 -22.12 28.76
N PHE A 14 -4.89 -21.43 27.87
CA PHE A 14 -4.59 -21.42 26.44
C PHE A 14 -3.70 -20.23 26.06
N SER A 15 -2.49 -20.52 25.60
CA SER A 15 -1.55 -19.51 25.08
C SER A 15 -1.80 -19.15 23.62
N ARG A 16 -2.54 -19.99 22.88
CA ARG A 16 -2.85 -19.80 21.46
C ARG A 16 -4.36 -19.90 21.24
N TRP A 17 -4.89 -18.98 20.45
CA TRP A 17 -6.31 -18.94 20.08
C TRP A 17 -6.80 -20.25 19.46
N ASN A 18 -5.94 -20.95 18.74
CA ASN A 18 -6.26 -22.24 18.12
C ASN A 18 -6.48 -23.35 19.15
N ASP A 19 -5.75 -23.33 20.26
CA ASP A 19 -5.85 -24.35 21.32
C ASP A 19 -7.14 -24.15 22.13
N PHE A 20 -7.52 -22.90 22.36
CA PHE A 20 -8.83 -22.54 22.93
C PHE A 20 -9.99 -23.02 22.06
N LEU A 21 -9.91 -22.80 20.74
CA LEU A 21 -10.96 -23.23 19.81
C LEU A 21 -11.05 -24.76 19.72
N LYS A 22 -9.92 -25.48 19.79
CA LYS A 22 -9.94 -26.95 19.85
C LYS A 22 -10.65 -27.45 21.10
N TRP A 23 -10.28 -26.92 22.26
CA TRP A 23 -10.91 -27.27 23.53
C TRP A 23 -12.41 -26.97 23.54
N LYS A 24 -12.82 -25.82 22.99
CA LYS A 24 -14.25 -25.48 22.84
C LYS A 24 -14.99 -26.42 21.88
N ALA A 25 -14.37 -26.78 20.75
CA ALA A 25 -14.95 -27.72 19.79
C ALA A 25 -15.06 -29.15 20.37
N GLU A 26 -14.07 -29.59 21.15
CA GLU A 26 -14.09 -30.87 21.89
C GLU A 26 -15.18 -30.88 22.97
N SER A 27 -15.50 -29.72 23.54
CA SER A 27 -16.62 -29.54 24.47
C SER A 27 -17.99 -29.45 23.77
N GLY A 28 -18.06 -29.66 22.45
CA GLY A 28 -19.30 -29.65 21.66
C GLY A 28 -19.72 -28.29 21.09
N ASP A 29 -18.87 -27.26 21.15
CA ASP A 29 -19.19 -25.95 20.57
C ASP A 29 -19.04 -25.97 19.03
N GLU A 30 -20.18 -26.04 18.34
CA GLU A 30 -20.26 -26.12 16.89
C GLU A 30 -19.68 -24.87 16.19
N VAL A 31 -19.74 -23.71 16.83
CA VAL A 31 -19.17 -22.45 16.30
C VAL A 31 -17.65 -22.55 16.28
N ALA A 32 -17.05 -23.07 17.36
CA ALA A 32 -15.61 -23.29 17.42
C ALA A 32 -15.15 -24.31 16.36
N LEU A 33 -15.93 -25.37 16.14
CA LEU A 33 -15.68 -26.37 15.10
C LEU A 33 -15.75 -25.76 13.69
N GLN A 34 -16.74 -24.90 13.43
CA GLN A 34 -16.90 -24.21 12.15
C GLN A 34 -15.74 -23.25 11.88
N VAL A 35 -15.26 -22.51 12.88
CA VAL A 35 -14.10 -21.62 12.77
C VAL A 35 -12.80 -22.39 12.51
N LEU A 36 -12.63 -23.58 13.10
CA LEU A 36 -11.49 -24.46 12.81
C LEU A 36 -11.56 -25.01 11.37
N ARG A 37 -12.75 -25.35 10.88
CA ARG A 37 -12.97 -25.84 9.51
C ARG A 37 -12.78 -24.74 8.46
N SER A 38 -13.24 -23.51 8.72
CA SER A 38 -13.15 -22.39 7.77
C SER A 38 -11.71 -21.94 7.47
N LYS A 39 -10.79 -22.10 8.43
CA LYS A 39 -9.35 -21.87 8.21
C LYS A 39 -8.69 -22.96 7.36
N LYS A 40 -9.24 -24.18 7.37
CA LYS A 40 -8.68 -25.34 6.66
C LYS A 40 -9.22 -25.44 5.23
N ALA A 41 -10.38 -24.86 4.95
CA ALA A 41 -10.82 -24.63 3.59
C ALA A 41 -9.81 -23.69 2.90
N PRO A 42 -9.31 -24.02 1.69
CA PRO A 42 -8.64 -23.05 0.85
C PRO A 42 -9.66 -21.94 0.63
N ILE A 43 -9.47 -20.80 1.29
CA ILE A 43 -10.19 -19.60 0.93
C ILE A 43 -9.69 -19.30 -0.47
N GLU A 44 -10.44 -19.73 -1.48
CA GLU A 44 -10.40 -19.11 -2.79
C GLU A 44 -10.72 -17.64 -2.53
N ARG A 45 -9.66 -16.87 -2.28
CA ARG A 45 -9.73 -15.43 -2.37
C ARG A 45 -10.09 -15.21 -3.81
N LYS A 46 -11.39 -15.06 -4.10
CA LYS A 46 -11.85 -14.28 -5.23
C LYS A 46 -11.23 -12.91 -5.03
N VAL A 47 -9.99 -12.76 -5.50
CA VAL A 47 -9.32 -11.48 -5.71
C VAL A 47 -10.38 -10.68 -6.42
N GLN A 48 -10.94 -9.69 -5.74
CA GLN A 48 -12.14 -8.96 -6.09
C GLN A 48 -12.10 -8.55 -7.57
N GLN A 49 -12.62 -9.42 -8.44
CA GLN A 49 -12.56 -9.28 -9.88
C GLN A 49 -13.54 -8.21 -10.35
N GLU A 50 -14.45 -7.79 -9.46
CA GLU A 50 -15.40 -6.69 -9.68
C GLU A 50 -14.71 -5.32 -9.82
N PHE A 51 -13.53 -5.12 -9.25
CA PHE A 51 -12.79 -3.87 -9.49
C PHE A 51 -12.15 -3.82 -10.89
N ALA A 52 -12.05 -4.94 -11.60
CA ALA A 52 -11.39 -5.02 -12.91
C ALA A 52 -12.30 -4.61 -14.09
N LYS A 53 -13.62 -4.42 -13.87
CA LYS A 53 -14.59 -4.18 -14.97
C LYS A 53 -15.14 -2.75 -15.07
N ALA A 54 -14.70 -1.81 -14.25
CA ALA A 54 -15.05 -0.41 -14.47
C ALA A 54 -13.98 0.21 -15.36
N ASN A 55 -14.31 0.55 -16.60
CA ASN A 55 -13.44 1.36 -17.47
C ASN A 55 -13.67 2.84 -17.10
N PRO A 56 -12.87 3.44 -16.20
CA PRO A 56 -13.31 4.69 -15.58
C PRO A 56 -12.79 5.83 -16.45
N SER A 57 -13.74 6.62 -16.96
CA SER A 57 -13.43 7.97 -17.45
C SER A 57 -12.61 8.74 -16.39
N ALA A 58 -11.77 9.70 -16.82
CA ALA A 58 -10.90 10.46 -15.93
C ALA A 58 -11.67 11.13 -14.77
N SER A 59 -12.94 11.49 -14.98
CA SER A 59 -13.85 12.03 -13.96
C SER A 59 -14.15 11.03 -12.84
N ASN A 60 -14.34 9.75 -13.16
CA ASN A 60 -14.61 8.70 -12.17
C ASN A 60 -13.39 8.44 -11.27
N TRP A 61 -12.18 8.56 -11.80
CA TRP A 61 -10.96 8.35 -11.00
C TRP A 61 -10.75 9.42 -9.93
N LYS A 62 -11.02 10.69 -10.25
CA LYS A 62 -10.95 11.78 -9.26
C LYS A 62 -11.99 11.60 -8.15
N LEU A 63 -13.21 11.19 -8.50
CA LEU A 63 -14.27 10.89 -7.54
C LEU A 63 -13.87 9.75 -6.60
N LYS A 64 -13.38 8.62 -7.14
CA LYS A 64 -12.88 7.49 -6.36
C LYS A 64 -11.75 7.89 -5.40
N GLN A 65 -10.79 8.70 -5.88
CA GLN A 65 -9.71 9.21 -5.03
C GLN A 65 -10.23 10.13 -3.91
N ASN A 66 -11.26 10.94 -4.18
CA ASN A 66 -11.86 11.80 -3.17
C ASN A 66 -12.62 10.99 -2.11
N GLN A 67 -13.38 9.97 -2.52
CA GLN A 67 -14.06 9.05 -1.61
C GLN A 67 -13.07 8.43 -0.63
N ILE A 68 -11.93 7.91 -1.11
CA ILE A 68 -10.88 7.35 -0.25
C ILE A 68 -10.33 8.39 0.75
N ARG A 69 -10.24 9.67 0.38
CA ARG A 69 -9.75 10.72 1.27
C ARG A 69 -10.74 11.04 2.39
N VAL A 70 -12.02 11.16 2.04
CA VAL A 70 -13.08 11.63 2.95
C VAL A 70 -13.58 10.51 3.86
N ASP A 71 -13.47 9.24 3.44
CA ASP A 71 -13.93 8.08 4.21
C ASP A 71 -13.36 8.04 5.64
N SER A 72 -14.18 8.27 6.65
CA SER A 72 -13.76 8.32 8.06
C SER A 72 -13.48 6.93 8.65
N SER A 73 -13.93 5.85 8.02
CA SER A 73 -13.72 4.48 8.49
C SER A 73 -12.27 4.00 8.28
N LEU A 74 -11.53 4.65 7.38
CA LEU A 74 -10.17 4.27 7.02
C LEU A 74 -9.13 5.04 7.82
N VAL A 75 -8.15 4.31 8.36
CA VAL A 75 -6.96 4.92 8.97
C VAL A 75 -6.13 5.59 7.87
N TRP A 76 -5.47 6.70 8.19
CA TRP A 76 -4.56 7.44 7.30
C TRP A 76 -3.61 6.51 6.51
N LYS A 77 -3.04 5.50 7.16
CA LYS A 77 -2.13 4.55 6.52
C LYS A 77 -2.80 3.76 5.39
N ASP A 78 -4.05 3.35 5.56
CA ASP A 78 -4.79 2.59 4.54
C ASP A 78 -5.26 3.50 3.41
N LYS A 79 -5.72 4.71 3.73
CA LYS A 79 -6.01 5.74 2.72
C LYS A 79 -4.81 5.99 1.81
N ARG A 80 -3.61 6.12 2.39
CA ARG A 80 -2.37 6.33 1.62
C ARG A 80 -2.13 5.20 0.62
N LYS A 81 -2.23 3.95 1.07
CA LYS A 81 -2.03 2.76 0.21
C LYS A 81 -3.04 2.75 -0.94
N LEU A 82 -4.31 2.94 -0.62
CA LEU A 82 -5.39 2.94 -1.60
C LEU A 82 -5.25 4.07 -2.62
N ILE A 83 -4.83 5.26 -2.19
CA ILE A 83 -4.55 6.39 -3.10
C ILE A 83 -3.39 6.05 -4.05
N SER A 84 -2.34 5.40 -3.54
CA SER A 84 -1.20 4.98 -4.36
C SER A 84 -1.62 3.99 -5.44
N ILE A 85 -2.34 2.94 -5.04
CA ILE A 85 -2.89 1.91 -5.94
C ILE A 85 -3.82 2.54 -6.98
N ALA A 86 -4.76 3.40 -6.55
CA ALA A 86 -5.69 4.08 -7.46
C ALA A 86 -4.97 4.94 -8.49
N LYS A 87 -3.90 5.65 -8.11
CA LYS A 87 -3.10 6.45 -9.05
C LYS A 87 -2.28 5.60 -10.01
N MET A 88 -1.78 4.45 -9.57
CA MET A 88 -1.10 3.50 -10.45
C MET A 88 -2.07 2.89 -11.47
N LEU A 89 -3.26 2.46 -11.04
CA LEU A 89 -4.30 1.96 -11.95
C LEU A 89 -4.74 3.03 -12.96
N GLN A 90 -4.83 4.29 -12.52
CA GLN A 90 -5.09 5.40 -13.42
C GLN A 90 -3.97 5.56 -14.47
N LEU A 91 -2.69 5.42 -14.08
CA LEU A 91 -1.56 5.47 -15.02
C LEU A 91 -1.65 4.36 -16.06
N GLN A 92 -2.00 3.14 -15.63
CA GLN A 92 -2.19 1.99 -16.51
C GLN A 92 -3.32 2.23 -17.52
N ALA A 93 -4.48 2.73 -17.05
CA ALA A 93 -5.61 3.04 -17.93
C ALA A 93 -5.29 4.13 -18.95
N GLU A 94 -4.50 5.14 -18.56
CA GLU A 94 -4.07 6.19 -19.49
C GLU A 94 -3.05 5.69 -20.52
N GLU A 95 -2.13 4.81 -20.13
CA GLU A 95 -1.19 4.19 -21.07
C GLU A 95 -1.92 3.31 -22.10
N ALA A 96 -2.92 2.54 -21.64
CA ALA A 96 -3.76 1.74 -22.51
C ALA A 96 -4.51 2.58 -23.56
N LYS A 97 -4.90 3.82 -23.22
CA LYS A 97 -5.54 4.75 -24.17
C LYS A 97 -4.56 5.39 -25.15
N ARG A 98 -3.31 5.59 -24.76
CA ARG A 98 -2.29 6.26 -25.61
C ARG A 98 -1.72 5.34 -26.67
N SER A 99 -1.63 4.05 -26.39
CA SER A 99 -1.05 3.08 -27.30
C SER A 99 -1.90 1.81 -27.31
N ASN A 100 -2.31 1.38 -28.50
CA ASN A 100 -2.98 0.09 -28.70
C ASN A 100 -1.99 -1.09 -28.72
N ASP A 101 -0.69 -0.81 -28.88
CA ASP A 101 0.34 -1.84 -28.96
C ASP A 101 0.74 -2.31 -27.55
N THR A 102 0.47 -3.59 -27.27
CA THR A 102 0.77 -4.26 -26.01
C THR A 102 2.27 -4.26 -25.68
N ASN A 103 3.15 -4.21 -26.68
CA ASN A 103 4.60 -4.21 -26.46
C ASN A 103 5.12 -2.85 -25.96
N LYS A 104 4.41 -1.76 -26.24
CA LYS A 104 4.79 -0.40 -25.78
C LYS A 104 4.21 -0.07 -24.40
N ARG A 105 3.27 -0.87 -23.89
CA ARG A 105 2.63 -0.67 -22.59
C ARG A 105 3.52 -1.23 -21.48
N SER A 106 4.18 -0.33 -20.76
CA SER A 106 5.06 -0.66 -19.63
C SER A 106 4.29 -1.09 -18.38
N LEU A 107 3.05 -0.62 -18.25
CA LEU A 107 2.18 -0.87 -17.10
C LEU A 107 1.16 -1.99 -17.34
N ASP A 108 1.24 -2.69 -18.48
CA ASP A 108 0.38 -3.84 -18.71
C ASP A 108 0.74 -4.99 -17.75
N LYS A 109 -0.27 -5.64 -17.18
CA LYS A 109 -0.13 -6.74 -16.20
C LYS A 109 0.69 -6.41 -14.95
N ILE A 110 0.65 -5.17 -14.45
CA ILE A 110 1.26 -4.84 -13.14
C ILE A 110 0.62 -5.67 -12.04
N THR A 111 1.46 -6.23 -11.17
CA THR A 111 1.03 -6.79 -9.90
C THR A 111 1.49 -5.89 -8.77
N TRP A 112 0.73 -5.86 -7.68
CA TRP A 112 1.10 -5.10 -6.50
C TRP A 112 0.81 -5.88 -5.22
N ARG A 113 1.60 -5.59 -4.19
CA ARG A 113 1.45 -6.15 -2.85
C ARG A 113 1.75 -5.09 -1.80
N VAL A 114 1.19 -5.27 -0.61
CA VAL A 114 1.48 -4.43 0.55
C VAL A 114 2.40 -5.21 1.48
N ASP A 115 3.54 -4.62 1.86
CA ASP A 115 4.45 -5.24 2.83
C ASP A 115 3.89 -5.14 4.27
N SER A 116 4.50 -5.85 5.21
CA SER A 116 4.10 -5.81 6.64
C SER A 116 4.24 -4.41 7.26
N SER A 117 5.06 -3.55 6.67
CA SER A 117 5.25 -2.16 7.08
C SER A 117 4.19 -1.21 6.49
N GLY A 118 3.35 -1.71 5.57
CA GLY A 118 2.31 -0.94 4.90
C GLY A 118 2.77 -0.15 3.68
N ASN A 119 3.93 -0.46 3.09
CA ASN A 119 4.40 0.09 1.83
C ASN A 119 3.85 -0.71 0.66
N VAL A 120 3.59 -0.03 -0.46
CA VAL A 120 3.07 -0.69 -1.67
C VAL A 120 4.23 -1.00 -2.60
N LEU A 121 4.40 -2.27 -2.96
CA LEU A 121 5.38 -2.72 -3.95
C LEU A 121 4.65 -3.08 -5.23
N TYR A 122 5.10 -2.50 -6.33
CA TYR A 122 4.64 -2.78 -7.69
C TYR A 122 5.71 -3.58 -8.42
N SER A 123 5.32 -4.68 -9.04
CA SER A 123 6.17 -5.47 -9.94
C SER A 123 5.73 -5.21 -11.38
N LEU A 124 6.67 -4.79 -12.21
CA LEU A 124 6.45 -4.46 -13.62
C LEU A 124 6.71 -5.67 -14.52
N LYS A 125 6.16 -5.66 -15.74
CA LYS A 125 6.40 -6.70 -16.75
C LYS A 125 7.86 -6.82 -17.16
N SER A 126 8.63 -5.72 -17.09
CA SER A 126 10.07 -5.69 -17.33
C SER A 126 10.90 -6.41 -16.27
N GLY A 127 10.29 -6.86 -15.17
CA GLY A 127 10.97 -7.45 -14.01
C GLY A 127 11.46 -6.42 -12.99
N GLY A 128 11.47 -5.13 -13.33
CA GLY A 128 11.76 -4.07 -12.37
C GLY A 128 10.63 -3.84 -11.36
N MET A 129 10.98 -3.16 -10.27
CA MET A 129 10.06 -2.90 -9.18
C MET A 129 9.99 -1.41 -8.87
N VAL A 130 8.82 -0.97 -8.40
CA VAL A 130 8.59 0.37 -7.84
C VAL A 130 7.98 0.21 -6.46
N LYS A 131 8.56 0.86 -5.44
CA LYS A 131 8.10 0.80 -4.05
C LYS A 131 7.66 2.18 -3.57
N ASP A 132 6.45 2.29 -3.07
CA ASP A 132 5.91 3.50 -2.46
C ASP A 132 5.89 3.43 -0.92
N ASN A 133 6.78 4.20 -0.30
CA ASN A 133 6.86 4.38 1.15
C ASN A 133 5.97 5.52 1.66
N GLY A 134 5.43 6.35 0.77
CA GLY A 134 4.48 7.42 1.08
C GLY A 134 5.06 8.81 1.03
N ASP A 135 6.28 8.99 1.53
CA ASP A 135 7.10 10.20 1.42
C ASP A 135 8.12 10.09 0.28
N LYS A 136 8.53 8.86 -0.02
CA LYS A 136 9.54 8.49 -1.01
C LYS A 136 9.05 7.34 -1.87
N ILE A 137 9.45 7.36 -3.14
CA ILE A 137 9.23 6.28 -4.09
C ILE A 137 10.61 5.76 -4.53
N PHE A 138 10.81 4.46 -4.41
CA PHE A 138 12.03 3.77 -4.82
C PHE A 138 11.77 3.00 -6.11
N PHE A 139 12.79 2.83 -6.94
CA PHE A 139 12.71 2.01 -8.14
C PHE A 139 13.99 1.19 -8.35
N SER A 140 13.89 0.13 -9.15
CA SER A 140 15.04 -0.68 -9.55
C SER A 140 15.98 0.12 -10.46
N ILE A 141 17.26 0.22 -10.09
CA ILE A 141 18.28 1.01 -10.82
C ILE A 141 18.50 0.48 -12.25
N ASN A 142 18.50 -0.84 -12.40
CA ASN A 142 18.87 -1.51 -13.65
C ASN A 142 17.70 -1.59 -14.65
N ASP A 143 16.55 -0.97 -14.34
CA ASP A 143 15.38 -0.96 -15.23
C ASP A 143 14.93 0.48 -15.53
N SER A 144 15.14 0.90 -16.77
CA SER A 144 14.72 2.21 -17.28
C SER A 144 13.19 2.36 -17.28
N THR A 145 12.46 1.26 -17.50
CA THR A 145 10.99 1.24 -17.42
C THR A 145 10.54 1.56 -16.01
N ALA A 146 11.14 0.94 -15.00
CA ALA A 146 10.84 1.20 -13.59
C ALA A 146 11.06 2.67 -13.21
N LYS A 147 12.15 3.28 -13.70
CA LYS A 147 12.42 4.71 -13.50
C LYS A 147 11.30 5.58 -14.09
N ILE A 148 10.92 5.36 -15.35
CA ILE A 148 9.86 6.14 -16.02
C ILE A 148 8.53 6.00 -15.27
N VAL A 149 8.18 4.79 -14.85
CA VAL A 149 6.95 4.52 -14.10
C VAL A 149 6.99 5.21 -12.73
N ALA A 150 8.10 5.13 -12.02
CA ALA A 150 8.28 5.77 -10.72
C ALA A 150 8.16 7.30 -10.83
N GLU A 151 8.74 7.92 -11.86
CA GLU A 151 8.61 9.35 -12.13
C GLU A 151 7.16 9.76 -12.40
N LYS A 152 6.45 9.00 -13.23
CA LYS A 152 5.02 9.23 -13.52
C LYS A 152 4.19 9.14 -12.24
N LEU A 153 4.43 8.12 -11.41
CA LEU A 153 3.74 7.93 -10.14
C LEU A 153 4.07 9.07 -9.17
N ALA A 154 5.34 9.43 -9.03
CA ALA A 154 5.80 10.49 -8.13
C ALA A 154 5.19 11.85 -8.49
N LYS A 155 5.11 12.20 -9.78
CA LYS A 155 4.43 13.42 -10.24
C LYS A 155 2.96 13.46 -9.80
N ARG A 156 2.27 12.31 -9.72
CA ARG A 156 0.89 12.23 -9.22
C ARG A 156 0.80 12.21 -7.71
N MET A 157 1.74 11.58 -7.02
CA MET A 157 1.75 11.47 -5.57
C MET A 157 2.19 12.76 -4.91
N PHE A 158 3.30 13.33 -5.34
CA PHE A 158 3.95 14.46 -4.71
C PHE A 158 3.65 15.80 -5.38
N GLY A 159 3.20 15.79 -6.65
CA GLY A 159 2.97 16.98 -7.45
C GLY A 159 4.17 17.33 -8.34
N LYS A 160 4.23 18.57 -8.84
CA LYS A 160 5.28 19.03 -9.78
C LYS A 160 6.68 19.14 -9.15
N LYS A 161 6.75 19.32 -7.83
CA LYS A 161 8.00 19.55 -7.08
C LYS A 161 8.59 18.23 -6.57
N THR A 162 9.13 17.41 -7.48
CA THR A 162 9.81 16.14 -7.15
C THR A 162 11.31 16.26 -7.34
N VAL A 163 12.08 15.75 -6.39
CA VAL A 163 13.55 15.63 -6.48
C VAL A 163 13.91 14.17 -6.62
N ILE A 164 14.72 13.86 -7.63
CA ILE A 164 15.28 12.53 -7.86
C ILE A 164 16.71 12.52 -7.33
N LYS A 165 17.02 11.58 -6.43
CA LYS A 165 18.37 11.34 -5.92
C LYS A 165 18.66 9.85 -6.05
N GLY A 166 19.54 9.48 -6.98
CA GLY A 166 19.82 8.08 -7.29
C GLY A 166 18.55 7.33 -7.71
N ASN A 167 18.19 6.28 -6.96
CA ASN A 167 17.02 5.43 -7.20
C ASN A 167 15.77 5.82 -6.38
N VAL A 168 15.78 7.02 -5.79
CA VAL A 168 14.74 7.51 -4.89
C VAL A 168 14.17 8.82 -5.41
N ILE A 169 12.84 8.91 -5.42
CA ILE A 169 12.10 10.12 -5.74
C ILE A 169 11.39 10.58 -4.48
N SER A 170 11.56 11.84 -4.12
CA SER A 170 10.96 12.45 -2.93
C SER A 170 10.29 13.77 -3.28
N ARG A 171 9.33 14.21 -2.47
CA ARG A 171 8.80 15.57 -2.57
C ARG A 171 9.92 16.55 -2.19
N GLN A 172 10.10 17.59 -2.99
CA GLN A 172 10.93 18.73 -2.57
C GLN A 172 10.25 19.36 -1.35
N CYS A 173 10.77 19.10 -0.16
CA CYS A 173 10.40 19.90 0.99
C CYS A 173 11.01 21.28 0.74
N SER A 174 10.17 22.30 0.55
CA SER A 174 10.61 23.67 0.79
C SER A 174 11.02 23.71 2.25
N SER A 175 12.33 23.68 2.51
CA SER A 175 12.87 23.86 3.85
C SER A 175 12.19 25.08 4.47
N LYS A 176 11.57 24.89 5.64
CA LYS A 176 11.31 26.03 6.53
C LYS A 176 12.67 26.70 6.72
N ILE A 177 12.76 27.96 6.33
CA ILE A 177 13.90 28.84 6.58
C ILE A 177 14.24 28.69 8.07
N SER A 178 15.40 28.10 8.37
CA SER A 178 15.96 28.07 9.71
C SER A 178 16.38 29.50 10.06
N LEU A 179 15.47 30.24 10.69
CA LEU A 179 15.76 31.55 11.25
C LEU A 179 16.76 31.43 12.41
N ARG A 180 17.92 32.06 12.20
CA ARG A 180 18.78 32.74 13.17
C ARG A 180 19.56 31.88 14.17
N GLN A 181 20.83 31.66 13.84
CA GLN A 181 21.90 31.96 14.80
C GLN A 181 22.76 33.06 14.18
N ASN A 182 22.68 34.26 14.73
CA ASN A 182 23.66 35.32 14.51
C ASN A 182 24.63 35.30 15.70
N PRO A 183 25.83 34.71 15.57
CA PRO A 183 26.91 34.96 16.51
C PRO A 183 27.72 36.12 15.95
N ASN A 184 27.38 37.37 16.30
CA ASN A 184 28.33 38.48 16.32
C ASN A 184 27.64 39.77 16.75
N LEU A 185 27.96 40.19 17.97
CA LEU A 185 28.20 41.58 18.37
C LEU A 185 28.92 41.54 19.73
N ARG A 186 30.23 41.26 19.70
CA ARG A 186 31.23 42.03 20.47
C ARG A 186 31.55 43.22 19.55
N ILE A 187 31.74 44.46 19.97
CA ILE A 187 32.39 45.07 21.15
C ILE A 187 31.57 46.29 21.55
#